data_AF-A0A382ZKN3-F1
#
_entry.id   AF-A0A382ZKN3-F1
#
_cell.length_a   1.000
_cell.length_b   1.000
_cell.length_c   1.000
_cell.angle_alpha   90.00
_cell.angle_beta   90.00
_cell.angle_gamma   90.00
#
_symmetry.space_group_name_H-M   'P 1'
#
loop_
_entity.id
_entity.type
_entity.pdbx_description
1 polymer ?
#
loop_
_entity_poly.entity_id
_entity_poly.type
_entity_poly.pdbx_seq_one_letter_code
_entity_poly.pdbx_strand_id
1 'polypeptide(L)'
;SISSLISEKNKLKNLVIFSDFKNEIKKTKEMYKIINKFEIKNSLIILDKLSKDKIYKSVRNIPSVKITDVNHFSAFDIVKFKKIVFTESSVKELEKRYT
;
A
#
# COMPACT_ATOMS: atom_id res chain seq x y z
N SER A 1 -14.71 -13.18 0.40
CA SER A 1 -14.62 -12.10 -0.60
C SER A 1 -13.46 -11.16 -0.28
N ILE A 2 -12.97 -10.36 -1.24
CA ILE A 2 -11.92 -9.36 -1.00
C ILE A 2 -12.32 -8.38 0.11
N SER A 3 -13.57 -7.94 0.13
CA SER A 3 -14.15 -7.08 1.17
C SER A 3 -14.06 -7.68 2.58
N SER A 4 -14.26 -9.01 2.70
CA SER A 4 -14.13 -9.74 3.97
C SER A 4 -12.69 -9.72 4.48
N LEU A 5 -11.71 -9.95 3.60
CA LEU A 5 -10.29 -9.94 3.96
C LEU A 5 -9.83 -8.53 4.41
N ILE A 6 -10.27 -7.48 3.71
CA ILE A 6 -9.96 -6.10 4.10
C ILE A 6 -10.61 -5.77 5.46
N SER A 7 -11.86 -6.19 5.68
CA SER A 7 -12.55 -6.02 6.97
C SER A 7 -11.83 -6.72 8.12
N GLU A 8 -11.33 -7.93 7.88
CA GLU A 8 -10.53 -8.68 8.85
C GLU A 8 -9.22 -7.95 9.19
N LYS A 9 -8.51 -7.43 8.19
CA LYS A 9 -7.29 -6.64 8.39
C LYS A 9 -7.57 -5.36 9.18
N ASN A 10 -8.72 -4.74 8.98
CA ASN A 10 -9.16 -3.57 9.74
C ASN A 10 -9.43 -3.93 11.22
N LYS A 11 -10.15 -5.04 11.48
CA LYS A 11 -10.38 -5.55 12.85
C LYS A 11 -9.07 -5.83 13.59
N LEU A 12 -8.07 -6.34 12.88
CA LEU A 12 -6.73 -6.62 13.42
C LEU A 12 -5.82 -5.39 13.52
N LYS A 13 -6.32 -4.17 13.24
CA LYS A 13 -5.54 -2.91 13.21
C LYS A 13 -4.30 -2.97 12.31
N ASN A 14 -4.33 -3.83 11.29
CA ASN A 14 -3.24 -4.00 10.33
C ASN A 14 -3.43 -3.16 9.06
N LEU A 15 -4.49 -2.34 9.02
CA LEU A 15 -4.78 -1.40 7.95
C LEU A 15 -4.27 -0.01 8.35
N VAL A 16 -3.46 0.60 7.48
CA VAL A 16 -2.88 1.92 7.67
C VAL A 16 -3.24 2.79 6.47
N ILE A 17 -3.62 4.05 6.73
CA ILE A 17 -3.92 5.03 5.68
C ILE A 17 -2.86 6.13 5.76
N PHE A 18 -2.24 6.43 4.61
CA PHE A 18 -1.31 7.54 4.45
C PHE A 18 -1.93 8.65 3.62
N SER A 19 -1.43 9.86 3.85
CA SER A 19 -1.61 10.98 2.93
C SER A 19 -0.94 10.71 1.59
N ASP A 20 -1.51 11.27 0.51
CA ASP A 20 -0.97 11.12 -0.84
C ASP A 20 0.47 11.60 -0.96
N PHE A 21 1.24 10.90 -1.79
CA PHE A 21 2.64 11.23 -2.03
C PHE A 21 2.76 12.32 -3.10
N LYS A 22 2.95 13.56 -2.64
CA LYS A 22 3.15 14.71 -3.54
C LYS A 22 4.53 14.67 -4.22
N ASN A 23 5.57 14.34 -3.46
CA ASN A 23 6.97 14.35 -3.92
C ASN A 23 7.40 13.02 -4.54
N GLU A 24 8.28 13.09 -5.53
CA GLU A 24 8.89 11.91 -6.15
C GLU A 24 10.05 11.39 -5.29
N ILE A 25 10.00 10.11 -4.90
CA ILE A 25 11.05 9.48 -4.09
C ILE A 25 11.74 8.43 -4.96
N LYS A 26 12.94 8.76 -5.44
CA LYS A 26 13.75 7.86 -6.30
C LYS A 26 14.69 6.96 -5.51
N LYS A 27 15.09 7.35 -4.30
CA LYS A 27 16.10 6.63 -3.51
C LYS A 27 15.46 5.59 -2.59
N THR A 28 15.90 4.34 -2.74
CA THR A 28 15.50 3.20 -1.89
C THR A 28 15.82 3.44 -0.41
N LYS A 29 16.96 4.07 -0.11
CA LYS A 29 17.38 4.37 1.27
C LYS A 29 16.43 5.32 2.00
N GLU A 30 15.90 6.32 1.30
CA GLU A 30 14.92 7.26 1.86
C GLU A 30 13.60 6.56 2.13
N MET A 31 13.13 5.75 1.18
CA MET A 31 11.91 4.97 1.34
C MET A 31 12.03 3.92 2.46
N TYR A 32 13.20 3.29 2.62
CA TYR A 32 13.45 2.36 3.71
C TYR A 32 13.41 3.04 5.09
N LYS A 33 13.89 4.28 5.20
CA LYS A 33 13.74 5.06 6.44
C LYS A 33 12.28 5.33 6.78
N ILE A 34 11.46 5.67 5.78
CA ILE A 34 10.01 5.87 5.95
C ILE A 34 9.35 4.57 6.41
N ILE A 35 9.62 3.46 5.73
CA ILE A 35 9.08 2.13 6.06
C ILE A 35 9.40 1.73 7.50
N ASN A 36 10.64 1.97 7.94
CA ASN A 36 11.04 1.68 9.32
C ASN A 36 10.40 2.62 10.33
N LYS A 37 10.32 3.92 10.03
CA LYS A 37 9.72 4.93 10.92
C LYS A 37 8.25 4.66 11.20
N PHE A 38 7.52 4.17 10.21
CA PHE A 38 6.10 3.82 10.34
C PHE A 38 5.86 2.34 10.67
N GLU A 39 6.92 1.56 10.91
CA GLU A 39 6.86 0.13 11.21
C GLU A 39 6.01 -0.68 10.21
N ILE A 40 6.02 -0.29 8.95
CA ILE A 40 5.29 -0.97 7.86
C ILE A 40 6.15 -2.04 7.19
N LYS A 41 6.96 -2.76 7.99
CA LYS A 41 7.70 -3.93 7.50
C LYS A 41 6.70 -5.04 7.13
N ASN A 42 6.93 -5.73 6.03
CA ASN A 42 6.05 -6.79 5.51
C ASN A 42 4.62 -6.30 5.15
N SER A 43 4.55 -5.24 4.35
CA SER A 43 3.28 -4.58 3.97
C SER A 43 3.00 -4.60 2.47
N LEU A 44 1.71 -4.72 2.14
CA LEU A 44 1.19 -4.40 0.81
C LEU A 44 0.80 -2.92 0.78
N ILE A 45 1.37 -2.14 -0.13
CA ILE A 45 1.02 -0.74 -0.36
C ILE A 45 0.19 -0.65 -1.63
N ILE A 46 -1.04 -0.15 -1.48
CA ILE A 46 -1.98 0.08 -2.57
C ILE A 46 -2.03 1.58 -2.82
N LEU A 47 -1.67 1.96 -4.04
CA LEU A 47 -1.54 3.35 -4.48
C LEU A 47 -2.43 3.61 -5.70
N ASP A 48 -2.73 4.88 -5.92
CA ASP A 48 -3.23 5.39 -7.19
C ASP A 48 -2.09 5.35 -8.23
N LYS A 49 -2.47 5.36 -9.50
CA LYS A 49 -1.52 5.21 -10.61
C LYS A 49 -0.44 6.31 -10.60
N LEU A 50 -0.80 7.54 -10.24
CA LEU A 50 0.13 8.67 -10.22
C LEU A 50 1.12 8.59 -9.06
N SER A 51 0.65 8.28 -7.85
CA SER A 51 1.56 8.10 -6.70
C SER A 51 2.43 6.86 -6.85
N LYS A 52 1.92 5.80 -7.50
CA LYS A 52 2.71 4.61 -7.81
C LYS A 52 3.93 4.98 -8.63
N ASP A 53 3.77 5.68 -9.76
CA ASP A 53 4.90 5.98 -10.65
C ASP A 53 6.02 6.77 -9.95
N LYS A 54 5.63 7.65 -9.01
CA LYS A 54 6.57 8.46 -8.22
C LYS A 54 7.43 7.67 -7.23
N ILE A 55 6.95 6.50 -6.77
CA ILE A 55 7.56 5.74 -5.66
C ILE A 55 7.96 4.34 -6.07
N TYR A 56 7.43 3.84 -7.18
CA TYR A 56 7.65 2.48 -7.66
C TYR A 56 9.14 2.16 -7.78
N LYS A 57 9.94 3.09 -8.31
CA LYS A 57 11.39 2.92 -8.45
C LYS A 57 12.12 2.77 -7.11
N SER A 58 11.68 3.46 -6.06
CA SER A 58 12.33 3.38 -4.73
C SER A 58 11.89 2.19 -3.90
N VAL A 59 10.72 1.59 -4.18
CA VAL A 59 10.23 0.42 -3.42
C VAL A 59 10.52 -0.91 -4.09
N ARG A 60 10.67 -0.96 -5.42
CA ARG A 60 10.88 -2.22 -6.16
C ARG A 60 12.03 -3.08 -5.61
N ASN A 61 13.05 -2.49 -5.01
CA ASN A 61 14.21 -3.19 -4.45
C ASN A 61 14.04 -3.64 -2.99
N ILE A 62 12.90 -3.38 -2.35
CA ILE A 62 12.64 -3.70 -0.94
C ILE A 62 11.77 -4.96 -0.88
N PRO A 63 12.32 -6.14 -0.54
CA PRO A 63 11.57 -7.41 -0.62
C PRO A 63 10.44 -7.53 0.41
N SER A 64 10.53 -6.78 1.50
CA SER A 64 9.53 -6.77 2.57
C SER A 64 8.31 -5.91 2.23
N VAL A 65 8.25 -5.26 1.07
CA VAL A 65 7.13 -4.39 0.70
C VAL A 65 6.78 -4.62 -0.76
N LYS A 66 5.48 -4.73 -1.05
CA LYS A 66 4.98 -4.78 -2.43
C LYS A 66 4.12 -3.55 -2.70
N ILE A 67 4.31 -2.93 -3.86
CA ILE A 67 3.41 -1.88 -4.38
C ILE A 67 2.49 -2.49 -5.43
N THR A 68 1.21 -2.16 -5.34
CA THR A 68 0.18 -2.51 -6.33
C THR A 68 -0.74 -1.32 -6.59
N ASP A 69 -1.40 -1.31 -7.75
CA ASP A 69 -2.50 -0.38 -8.00
C ASP A 69 -3.80 -0.87 -7.36
N VAL A 70 -4.75 0.03 -7.14
CA VAL A 70 -6.13 -0.29 -6.74
C VAL A 70 -6.79 -1.30 -7.69
N ASN A 71 -6.38 -1.32 -8.96
CA ASN A 71 -6.95 -2.23 -9.95
C ASN A 71 -6.27 -3.61 -9.99
N HIS A 72 -5.02 -3.72 -9.54
CA HIS A 72 -4.15 -4.89 -9.78
C HIS A 72 -3.73 -5.65 -8.51
N PHE A 73 -4.44 -5.50 -7.38
CA PHE A 73 -4.17 -6.31 -6.19
C PHE A 73 -4.98 -7.61 -6.19
N SER A 74 -4.40 -8.67 -5.62
CA SER A 74 -5.02 -9.98 -5.51
C SER A 74 -5.39 -10.31 -4.07
N ALA A 75 -6.37 -11.21 -3.87
CA ALA A 75 -6.69 -11.74 -2.55
C ALA A 75 -5.47 -12.45 -1.91
N PHE A 76 -4.63 -13.08 -2.74
CA PHE A 76 -3.40 -13.72 -2.29
C PHE A 76 -2.42 -12.71 -1.68
N ASP A 77 -2.24 -11.54 -2.31
CA ASP A 77 -1.37 -10.50 -1.77
C ASP A 77 -1.87 -9.98 -0.43
N ILE A 78 -3.18 -9.76 -0.29
CA ILE A 78 -3.81 -9.31 0.95
C ILE A 78 -3.54 -10.28 2.11
N VAL A 79 -3.57 -11.59 1.84
CA VAL A 79 -3.29 -12.63 2.85
C VAL A 79 -1.80 -12.73 3.15
N LYS A 80 -0.95 -12.68 2.12
CA LYS A 80 0.51 -12.83 2.23
C LYS A 80 1.15 -11.74 3.10
N PHE A 81 0.72 -10.50 2.95
CA PHE A 81 1.30 -9.38 3.70
C PHE A 81 0.60 -9.20 5.04
N LYS A 82 1.39 -8.87 6.08
CA LYS A 82 0.83 -8.67 7.44
C LYS A 82 -0.01 -7.39 7.49
N LYS A 83 0.58 -6.28 7.03
CA LYS A 83 -0.05 -4.96 6.99
C LYS A 83 -0.48 -4.58 5.59
N ILE A 84 -1.54 -3.78 5.50
CA ILE A 84 -2.00 -3.17 4.26
C ILE A 84 -1.99 -1.66 4.45
N VAL A 85 -1.45 -0.98 3.46
CA VAL A 85 -1.26 0.45 3.45
C VAL A 85 -1.99 1.02 2.25
N PHE A 86 -2.86 1.98 2.47
CA PHE A 86 -3.56 2.72 1.41
C PHE A 86 -3.16 4.19 1.43
N THR A 87 -3.26 4.86 0.28
CA THR A 87 -3.35 6.33 0.25
C THR A 87 -4.80 6.80 0.25
N GLU A 88 -5.05 8.02 0.72
CA GLU A 88 -6.40 8.62 0.71
C GLU A 88 -7.05 8.59 -0.68
N SER A 89 -6.29 8.92 -1.73
CA SER A 89 -6.74 8.81 -3.13
C SER A 89 -7.13 7.38 -3.51
N SER A 90 -6.33 6.40 -3.08
CA SER A 90 -6.58 4.97 -3.35
C SER A 90 -7.84 4.45 -2.70
N VAL A 91 -8.15 4.90 -1.48
CA VAL A 91 -9.38 4.51 -0.78
C VAL A 91 -10.60 5.02 -1.55
N LYS A 92 -10.58 6.27 -2.02
CA LYS A 92 -11.68 6.84 -2.83
C LYS A 92 -11.88 6.10 -4.14
N GLU A 93 -10.80 5.68 -4.80
CA GLU A 93 -10.88 4.88 -6.02
C GLU A 93 -11.42 3.47 -5.74
N LEU A 94 -11.03 2.87 -4.60
CA LEU A 94 -11.53 1.58 -4.16
C LEU A 94 -13.03 1.62 -3.84
N GLU A 95 -13.50 2.65 -3.14
CA GLU A 95 -14.92 2.84 -2.80
C GLU A 95 -15.78 2.88 -4.06
N LYS A 96 -15.35 3.63 -5.10
CA LYS A 96 -16.07 3.71 -6.39
C LYS A 96 -16.20 2.36 -7.10
N ARG A 97 -15.28 1.43 -6.86
CA ARG A 97 -15.27 0.11 -7.51
C ARG A 97 -16.23 -0.88 -6.85
N TYR A 98 -16.49 -0.71 -5.56
CA TYR A 98 -17.32 -1.62 -4.75
C TYR A 98 -18.69 -1.01 -4.37
N THR A 99 -18.96 0.23 -4.81
CA THR A 99 -20.28 0.86 -4.82
C THR A 99 -20.95 0.62 -6.16
#